data_AF-A0A6C0CLJ6-F1
#
_entry.id   AF-A0A6C0CLJ6-F1
#
_cell.length_a   1.000
_cell.length_b   1.000
_cell.length_c   1.000
_cell.angle_alpha   90.00
_cell.angle_beta   90.00
_cell.angle_gamma   90.00
#
_symmetry.space_group_name_H-M   'P 1'
#
loop_
_entity.id
_entity.type
_entity.pdbx_description
1 polymer ?
#
loop_
_entity_poly.entity_id
_entity_poly.type
_entity_poly.pdbx_seq_one_letter_code
_entity_poly.pdbx_strand_id
1 'polypeptide(L)'
;MWQLNKQQNKNLLLFVEKKLQFISNNNKLNGFLIFIFHLLFQIFSIYILFFYPISPLFYFTFLIWILILISNYYFKGCILTKIERYLWKNKQWFGPYYIFCNLKSWSPNKIKNMYICQIIFLITILFIRVLFKI
;
A
#
# COMPACT_ATOMS: atom_id res chain seq x y z
N MET A 1 1.88 20.41 10.31
CA MET A 1 2.10 19.22 9.46
C MET A 1 0.81 18.93 8.71
N TRP A 2 0.78 19.12 7.39
CA TRP A 2 -0.45 19.03 6.60
C TRP A 2 -0.87 17.56 6.49
N GLN A 3 -1.91 17.16 7.22
CA GLN A 3 -2.54 15.85 7.08
C GLN A 3 -3.91 16.03 6.47
N LEU A 4 -4.30 15.11 5.59
CA LEU A 4 -5.60 15.18 4.95
C LEU A 4 -6.72 14.96 5.98
N ASN A 5 -7.67 15.88 6.05
CA ASN A 5 -8.78 15.79 6.99
C ASN A 5 -9.80 14.71 6.56
N LYS A 6 -10.77 14.38 7.43
CA LYS A 6 -11.77 13.32 7.13
C LYS A 6 -12.61 13.64 5.89
N GLN A 7 -12.97 14.91 5.70
CA GLN A 7 -13.81 15.36 4.59
C GLN A 7 -13.08 15.26 3.25
N GLN A 8 -11.83 15.71 3.20
CA GLN A 8 -10.97 15.57 2.02
C GLN A 8 -10.76 14.09 1.65
N ASN A 9 -10.62 13.20 2.64
CA ASN A 9 -10.48 11.76 2.38
C ASN A 9 -11.76 11.21 1.74
N LYS A 10 -12.93 11.62 2.25
CA LYS A 10 -14.22 11.22 1.68
C LYS A 10 -14.38 11.72 0.25
N ASN A 11 -14.03 12.97 -0.03
CA ASN A 11 -14.10 13.56 -1.37
C ASN A 11 -13.17 12.82 -2.35
N LEU A 12 -11.97 12.46 -1.91
CA LEU A 12 -11.03 11.67 -2.71
C LEU A 12 -11.59 10.29 -3.06
N LEU A 13 -12.17 9.58 -2.07
CA LEU A 13 -12.78 8.27 -2.29
C LEU A 13 -13.95 8.33 -3.26
N LEU A 14 -14.82 9.35 -3.13
CA LEU A 14 -15.94 9.59 -4.04
C LEU A 14 -15.45 9.91 -5.47
N PHE A 15 -14.40 10.72 -5.59
CA PHE A 15 -13.78 11.03 -6.87
C PHE A 15 -13.26 9.76 -7.57
N VAL A 16 -12.54 8.91 -6.83
CA VAL A 16 -12.01 7.64 -7.36
C VAL A 16 -13.14 6.70 -7.74
N GLU A 17 -14.17 6.53 -6.90
CA GLU A 17 -15.35 5.72 -7.22
C GLU A 17 -16.01 6.17 -8.52
N LYS A 18 -16.24 7.47 -8.70
CA LYS A 18 -16.82 8.03 -9.93
C LYS A 18 -15.96 7.74 -11.16
N LYS A 19 -14.64 7.74 -11.03
CA LYS A 19 -13.74 7.39 -12.13
C LYS A 19 -13.74 5.89 -12.44
N LEU A 20 -13.84 5.04 -11.42
CA LEU A 20 -13.91 3.58 -11.59
C LEU A 20 -15.23 3.11 -12.23
N GLN A 21 -16.30 3.90 -12.13
CA GLN A 21 -17.57 3.63 -12.83
C GLN A 21 -17.41 3.55 -14.36
N PHE A 22 -16.36 4.15 -14.92
CA PHE A 22 -16.02 3.97 -16.34
C PHE A 22 -15.67 2.52 -16.69
N ILE A 23 -15.09 1.78 -15.75
CA ILE A 23 -14.71 0.37 -15.93
C ILE A 23 -15.89 -0.55 -15.63
N SER A 24 -16.57 -0.34 -14.49
CA SER A 24 -17.75 -1.11 -14.10
C SER A 24 -18.63 -0.35 -13.13
N ASN A 25 -19.94 -0.59 -13.21
CA ASN A 25 -20.90 -0.10 -12.22
C ASN A 25 -20.93 -0.94 -10.92
N ASN A 26 -20.14 -2.02 -10.84
CA ASN A 26 -20.10 -2.89 -9.67
C ASN A 26 -18.90 -2.58 -8.76
N ASN A 27 -19.16 -1.96 -7.60
CA ASN A 27 -18.12 -1.62 -6.62
C ASN A 27 -17.32 -2.84 -6.13
N LYS A 28 -17.91 -4.04 -6.06
CA LYS A 28 -17.16 -5.25 -5.68
C LYS A 28 -16.10 -5.59 -6.73
N LEU A 29 -16.47 -5.53 -8.01
CA LEU A 29 -15.56 -5.78 -9.12
C LEU A 29 -14.48 -4.70 -9.20
N ASN A 30 -14.85 -3.42 -9.07
CA ASN A 30 -13.89 -2.32 -9.03
C ASN A 30 -12.89 -2.48 -7.87
N GLY A 31 -13.38 -2.86 -6.68
CA GLY A 31 -12.51 -3.13 -5.54
C GLY A 31 -11.54 -4.29 -5.81
N PHE A 32 -12.00 -5.34 -6.50
CA PHE A 32 -11.16 -6.47 -6.91
C PHE A 32 -10.09 -6.08 -7.94
N LEU A 33 -10.43 -5.23 -8.91
CA LEU A 33 -9.45 -4.72 -9.88
C LEU A 33 -8.37 -3.87 -9.20
N ILE A 34 -8.76 -2.97 -8.28
CA ILE A 34 -7.81 -2.19 -7.48
C ILE A 34 -6.93 -3.12 -6.64
N PHE A 35 -7.52 -4.16 -6.03
CA PHE A 35 -6.77 -5.15 -5.27
C PHE A 35 -5.73 -5.89 -6.11
N ILE A 36 -6.08 -6.35 -7.32
CA ILE A 36 -5.12 -7.01 -8.22
C ILE A 36 -3.98 -6.04 -8.57
N PHE A 37 -4.32 -4.81 -8.96
CA PHE A 37 -3.32 -3.79 -9.26
C PHE A 37 -2.38 -3.55 -8.07
N HIS A 38 -2.95 -3.40 -6.87
CA HIS A 38 -2.21 -3.17 -5.64
C HIS A 38 -1.29 -4.35 -5.30
N LEU A 39 -1.78 -5.59 -5.43
CA LEU A 39 -1.01 -6.80 -5.18
C LEU A 39 0.16 -6.95 -6.18
N LEU A 40 -0.13 -6.82 -7.47
CA LEU A 40 0.91 -6.92 -8.52
C LEU A 40 1.97 -5.84 -8.35
N PHE A 41 1.54 -4.59 -8.15
CA PHE A 41 2.45 -3.48 -7.91
C PHE A 41 3.37 -3.74 -6.71
N GLN A 42 2.81 -4.29 -5.62
CA GLN A 42 3.58 -4.65 -4.43
C GLN A 42 4.59 -5.77 -4.72
N ILE A 43 4.18 -6.84 -5.39
CA ILE A 43 5.06 -7.97 -5.74
C ILE A 43 6.19 -7.51 -6.65
N PHE A 44 5.88 -6.77 -7.72
CA PHE A 44 6.90 -6.27 -8.64
C PHE A 44 7.89 -5.31 -7.97
N SER A 45 7.39 -4.40 -7.14
CA SER A 45 8.26 -3.47 -6.41
C SER A 45 9.20 -4.21 -5.46
N ILE A 46 8.69 -5.20 -4.70
CA ILE A 46 9.53 -6.03 -3.81
C ILE A 46 10.52 -6.84 -4.64
N TYR A 47 10.10 -7.45 -5.75
CA TYR A 47 11.02 -8.21 -6.59
C TYR A 47 12.20 -7.36 -7.08
N ILE A 48 11.91 -6.17 -7.61
CA ILE A 48 12.94 -5.24 -8.10
C ILE A 48 13.87 -4.80 -6.96
N LEU A 49 13.28 -4.42 -5.83
CA LEU A 49 14.04 -3.88 -4.70
C LEU A 49 14.91 -4.93 -3.99
N PHE A 50 14.57 -6.20 -4.04
CA PHE A 50 15.30 -7.24 -3.29
C PHE A 50 16.13 -8.19 -4.16
N PHE A 51 15.73 -8.43 -5.41
CA PHE A 51 16.35 -9.47 -6.25
C PHE A 51 16.89 -8.95 -7.58
N TYR A 52 16.37 -7.82 -8.10
CA TYR A 52 16.80 -7.30 -9.39
C TYR A 52 18.09 -6.47 -9.26
N PRO A 53 19.08 -6.59 -10.17
CA PRO A 53 20.36 -5.88 -10.07
C PRO A 53 20.23 -4.38 -9.84
N ILE A 54 21.18 -3.81 -9.09
CA ILE A 54 21.27 -2.37 -8.86
C ILE A 54 21.52 -1.68 -10.20
N SER A 55 20.47 -1.04 -10.71
CA SER A 55 20.38 -0.45 -12.05
C SER A 55 19.50 0.80 -12.00
N PRO A 56 19.38 1.58 -13.09
CA PRO A 56 18.45 2.72 -13.11
C PRO A 56 17.01 2.36 -12.74
N LEU A 57 16.55 1.15 -13.12
CA LEU A 57 15.23 0.64 -12.75
C LEU A 57 15.09 0.41 -11.24
N PHE A 58 16.14 -0.07 -10.58
CA PHE A 58 16.17 -0.21 -9.12
C PHE A 58 16.00 1.16 -8.44
N TYR A 59 16.79 2.16 -8.85
CA TYR A 59 16.72 3.51 -8.25
C TYR A 59 15.38 4.20 -8.51
N PHE A 60 14.83 4.03 -9.71
CA PHE A 60 13.49 4.50 -10.03
C PHE A 60 12.42 3.86 -9.13
N THR A 61 12.48 2.54 -8.96
CA THR A 61 11.56 1.80 -8.09
C THR A 61 11.71 2.23 -6.63
N PHE A 62 12.95 2.43 -6.17
CA PHE A 62 13.25 2.92 -4.83
C PHE A 62 12.69 4.32 -4.59
N LEU A 63 12.83 5.23 -5.56
CA LEU A 63 12.23 6.57 -5.50
C LEU A 63 10.71 6.51 -5.40
N ILE A 64 10.05 5.67 -6.23
CA ILE A 64 8.60 5.45 -6.13
C ILE A 64 8.23 4.94 -4.73
N TRP A 65 9.01 4.02 -4.17
CA TRP A 65 8.76 3.48 -2.85
C TRP A 65 8.84 4.55 -1.74
N ILE A 66 9.82 5.46 -1.82
CA ILE A 66 9.91 6.63 -0.94
C ILE A 66 8.64 7.50 -1.05
N LEU A 67 8.19 7.79 -2.28
CA LEU A 67 6.97 8.57 -2.51
C LEU A 67 5.74 7.89 -1.93
N ILE A 68 5.66 6.55 -2.00
CA ILE A 68 4.58 5.78 -1.39
C ILE A 68 4.63 5.86 0.13
N LEU A 69 5.80 5.78 0.75
CA LEU A 69 5.93 5.96 2.20
C LEU A 69 5.46 7.35 2.65
N ILE A 70 5.87 8.40 1.93
CA ILE A 70 5.43 9.78 2.20
C ILE A 70 3.91 9.91 2.01
N SER A 71 3.37 9.33 0.94
CA SER A 71 1.93 9.28 0.68
C SER A 71 1.19 8.57 1.81
N ASN A 72 1.66 7.40 2.26
CA ASN A 72 1.10 6.67 3.38
C ASN A 72 1.10 7.50 4.67
N TYR A 73 2.16 8.27 4.91
CA TYR A 73 2.21 9.19 6.04
C TYR A 73 1.13 10.29 5.92
N TYR A 74 1.08 10.98 4.77
CA TYR A 74 0.15 12.08 4.50
C TYR A 74 -1.32 11.65 4.59
N PHE A 75 -1.65 10.51 3.99
CA PHE A 75 -3.00 9.96 4.00
C PHE A 75 -3.31 9.16 5.26
N LYS A 76 -2.38 8.87 6.17
CA LYS A 76 -2.59 7.94 7.31
C LYS A 76 -2.95 6.51 6.86
N GLY A 77 -2.13 5.97 5.97
CA GLY A 77 -2.21 4.62 5.40
C GLY A 77 -2.30 4.62 3.88
N CYS A 78 -2.15 3.44 3.29
CA CYS A 78 -2.20 3.24 1.84
C CYS A 78 -3.55 3.68 1.25
N ILE A 79 -3.48 4.56 0.24
CA ILE A 79 -4.64 5.07 -0.47
C ILE A 79 -5.40 3.95 -1.18
N LEU A 80 -4.70 2.98 -1.78
CA LEU A 80 -5.31 1.82 -2.45
C LEU A 80 -6.11 0.99 -1.44
N THR A 81 -5.55 0.70 -0.27
CA THR A 81 -6.29 -0.01 0.79
C THR A 81 -7.51 0.78 1.27
N LYS A 82 -7.43 2.11 1.33
CA LYS A 82 -8.61 2.93 1.67
C LYS A 82 -9.70 2.82 0.62
N ILE A 83 -9.34 2.83 -0.67
CA ILE A 83 -10.28 2.66 -1.79
C ILE A 83 -10.89 1.25 -1.74
N GLU A 84 -10.08 0.20 -1.58
CA GLU A 84 -10.54 -1.19 -1.43
C GLU A 84 -11.55 -1.32 -0.27
N ARG A 85 -11.21 -0.80 0.92
CA ARG A 85 -12.11 -0.78 2.08
C ARG A 85 -13.43 -0.06 1.80
N TYR A 86 -13.36 1.06 1.08
CA TYR A 86 -14.52 1.87 0.74
C TYR A 86 -15.44 1.13 -0.25
N LEU A 87 -14.88 0.60 -1.34
CA LEU A 87 -15.64 -0.12 -2.38
C LEU A 87 -16.24 -1.43 -1.86
N TRP A 88 -15.53 -2.16 -1.02
CA TRP A 88 -16.03 -3.41 -0.41
C TRP A 88 -16.84 -3.19 0.87
N LYS A 89 -16.96 -1.96 1.35
CA LYS A 89 -17.59 -1.63 2.64
C LYS A 89 -17.01 -2.44 3.82
N ASN A 90 -15.73 -2.81 3.74
CA ASN A 90 -15.07 -3.67 4.72
C ASN A 90 -13.98 -2.88 5.48
N LYS A 91 -14.24 -2.50 6.74
CA LYS A 91 -13.28 -1.77 7.57
C LYS A 91 -12.13 -2.63 8.10
N GLN A 92 -12.28 -3.96 8.09
CA GLN A 92 -11.30 -4.92 8.60
C GLN A 92 -10.27 -5.33 7.53
N TRP A 93 -10.35 -4.77 6.33
CA TRP A 93 -9.38 -5.05 5.28
C TRP A 93 -8.10 -4.20 5.46
N PHE A 94 -6.98 -4.89 5.65
CA PHE A 94 -5.66 -4.28 5.90
C PHE A 94 -4.75 -4.25 4.68
N GLY A 95 -5.18 -4.78 3.54
CA GLY A 95 -4.44 -4.79 2.28
C GLY A 95 -3.90 -6.17 1.90
N PRO A 96 -3.35 -6.30 0.69
CA PRO A 96 -2.97 -7.59 0.11
C PRO A 96 -1.93 -8.35 0.94
N TYR A 97 -0.97 -7.62 1.53
CA TYR A 97 0.08 -8.21 2.35
C TYR A 97 -0.44 -9.02 3.56
N TYR A 98 -1.62 -8.69 4.07
CA TYR A 98 -2.21 -9.33 5.25
C TYR A 98 -3.27 -10.37 4.92
N ILE A 99 -3.39 -10.77 3.65
CA ILE A 99 -4.45 -11.71 3.21
C ILE A 99 -4.40 -13.05 3.95
N PHE A 100 -3.20 -13.50 4.33
CA PHE A 100 -2.97 -14.75 5.08
C PHE A 100 -2.85 -14.54 6.59
N CYS A 101 -2.92 -13.30 7.08
CA CYS A 101 -2.81 -13.01 8.51
C CYS A 101 -4.20 -12.96 9.16
N ASN A 102 -4.45 -13.80 10.15
CA ASN A 102 -5.66 -13.68 10.98
C ASN A 102 -5.52 -12.51 11.97
N LEU A 103 -5.71 -11.28 11.48
CA LEU A 103 -5.58 -10.06 12.27
C LEU A 103 -6.80 -9.75 13.14
N LYS A 104 -7.91 -10.50 13.00
CA LYS A 104 -9.15 -10.22 13.74
C LYS A 104 -9.00 -10.33 15.25
N SER A 105 -8.10 -11.20 15.72
CA SER A 105 -7.83 -11.42 17.14
C SER A 105 -6.73 -10.48 17.70
N TRP A 106 -6.14 -9.63 16.87
CA TRP A 106 -4.99 -8.81 17.28
C TRP A 106 -5.44 -7.43 17.74
N SER A 107 -4.81 -6.94 18.81
CA SER A 107 -5.04 -5.57 19.27
C SER A 107 -4.52 -4.56 18.22
N PRO A 108 -5.13 -3.36 18.11
CA PRO A 108 -4.67 -2.32 17.19
C PRO A 108 -3.19 -1.96 17.38
N ASN A 109 -2.71 -1.97 18.62
CA ASN A 109 -1.30 -1.73 18.94
C ASN A 109 -0.39 -2.83 18.37
N LYS A 110 -0.80 -4.10 18.46
CA LYS A 110 -0.03 -5.22 17.89
C LYS A 110 0.05 -5.12 16.36
N ILE A 111 -1.04 -4.76 15.69
CA ILE A 111 -1.07 -4.56 14.24
C ILE A 111 -0.15 -3.40 13.84
N LYS A 112 -0.22 -2.28 14.55
CA LYS A 112 0.65 -1.12 14.31
C LYS A 112 2.13 -1.48 14.49
N ASN A 113 2.47 -2.19 15.57
CA ASN A 113 3.85 -2.59 15.84
C ASN A 113 4.36 -3.56 14.77
N MET A 114 3.55 -4.54 14.35
CA MET A 114 3.91 -5.45 13.26
C MET A 114 4.22 -4.68 11.98
N TYR A 115 3.39 -3.69 11.60
CA TYR A 115 3.64 -2.86 10.42
C TYR A 115 4.96 -2.07 10.54
N ILE A 116 5.24 -1.49 11.71
CA ILE A 116 6.49 -0.76 11.96
C ILE A 116 7.69 -1.72 11.85
N CYS A 117 7.63 -2.87 12.50
CA CYS A 117 8.71 -3.87 12.43
C CYS A 117 8.95 -4.35 10.99
N GLN A 118 7.89 -4.55 10.20
CA GLN A 118 7.99 -4.93 8.79
C GLN A 118 8.70 -3.84 7.98
N ILE A 119 8.35 -2.56 8.15
CA ILE A 119 9.03 -1.47 7.45
C ILE A 119 10.50 -1.40 7.85
N ILE A 120 10.80 -1.45 9.15
CA ILE A 120 12.18 -1.40 9.63
C ILE A 120 12.99 -2.55 9.03
N PHE A 121 12.46 -3.77 9.06
CA PHE A 121 13.11 -4.95 8.49
C PHE A 121 13.38 -4.78 6.99
N LEU A 122 12.40 -4.31 6.22
CA LEU A 122 12.56 -4.06 4.78
C LEU A 122 13.63 -3.00 4.51
N ILE A 123 13.63 -1.89 5.24
CA ILE A 123 14.62 -0.82 5.10
C ILE A 123 16.02 -1.34 5.45
N THR A 124 16.16 -2.11 6.52
CA THR A 124 17.45 -2.70 6.92
C THR A 124 18.02 -3.60 5.83
N ILE A 125 17.20 -4.49 5.24
CA ILE A 125 17.67 -5.34 4.15
C ILE A 125 18.07 -4.50 2.92
N LEU A 126 17.26 -3.50 2.55
CA LEU A 126 17.59 -2.61 1.43
C LEU A 126 18.88 -1.83 1.66
N PHE A 127 19.11 -1.39 2.89
CA PHE A 127 20.35 -0.71 3.27
C PHE A 127 21.56 -1.63 3.13
N ILE A 128 21.49 -2.85 3.67
CA ILE A 128 22.54 -3.88 3.53
C ILE A 128 22.81 -4.15 2.05
N ARG A 129 21.73 -4.31 1.27
CA ARG A 129 21.82 -4.58 -0.16
C ARG A 129 22.58 -3.50 -0.91
N VAL A 130 22.24 -2.23 -0.68
CA VAL A 130 22.94 -1.07 -1.28
C VAL A 130 24.39 -0.99 -0.80
N LEU A 131 24.65 -1.23 0.49
CA LEU A 131 25.98 -1.16 1.09
C LEU A 131 26.94 -2.18 0.46
N PHE A 132 26.49 -3.43 0.28
CA PHE A 132 27.29 -4.51 -0.27
C PHE A 132 27.17 -4.67 -1.78
N LYS A 133 26.35 -3.85 -2.44
CA LYS A 133 26.06 -3.90 -3.89
C LYS A 133 25.59 -5.29 -4.37
N ILE A 134 24.82 -5.99 -3.54
CA ILE A 134 24.19 -7.29 -3.83
C ILE A 134 22.90 -7.06 -4.61
#